data_AF-M2XGP4-F1
#
_entry.id   AF-M2XGP4-F1
#
_cell.length_a   1.000
_cell.length_b   1.000
_cell.length_c   1.000
_cell.angle_alpha   90.00
_cell.angle_beta   90.00
_cell.angle_gamma   90.00
#
_symmetry.space_group_name_H-M   'P 1'
#
loop_
_entity.id
_entity.type
_entity.pdbx_description
1 polymer ?
#
loop_
_entity_poly.entity_id
_entity_poly.type
_entity_poly.pdbx_seq_one_letter_code
_entity_poly.pdbx_strand_id
1 'polypeptide(L)'
;MFLKSWKEIVGGSFGIFWIILLDLSVVPQSILGTNEVFSSLLSTWPNNTQSIWTVFLTGVTTIVGGLTGSGVCIPFAESSVGIREGGRTGFTAVVTGICFLLSTIVMSLFQSIPLGATAPPLFVAGALMLKEVEHIEWRNERQVLPAIMTLCVVPFTNSLMSGFVLGLAVLVIEFLLQLIENQRVFYNVIFQEETLSQERQSEIESGLGN
;
A
#
# COMPACT_ATOMS: atom_id res chain seq x y z
N MET A 1 -33.30 -29.74 -4.51
CA MET A 1 -31.91 -30.25 -4.39
C MET A 1 -30.87 -29.16 -4.61
N PHE A 2 -30.98 -28.36 -5.69
CA PHE A 2 -30.11 -27.19 -5.98
C PHE A 2 -29.99 -26.16 -4.84
N LEU A 3 -31.10 -25.80 -4.17
CA LEU A 3 -31.10 -24.81 -3.09
C LEU A 3 -30.46 -25.30 -1.77
N LYS A 4 -30.37 -26.63 -1.57
CA LYS A 4 -29.70 -27.22 -0.39
C LYS A 4 -28.19 -27.22 -0.58
N SER A 5 -27.73 -27.58 -1.79
CA SER A 5 -26.30 -27.52 -2.17
C SER A 5 -25.78 -26.07 -2.14
N TRP A 6 -26.60 -25.09 -2.53
CA TRP A 6 -26.22 -23.67 -2.46
C TRP A 6 -25.98 -23.17 -1.03
N LYS A 7 -26.78 -23.60 -0.04
CA LYS A 7 -26.57 -23.23 1.36
C LYS A 7 -25.30 -23.85 1.97
N GLU A 8 -24.90 -25.03 1.51
CA GLU A 8 -23.67 -25.70 1.96
C GLU A 8 -22.43 -25.16 1.26
N ILE A 9 -22.53 -24.76 -0.01
CA ILE A 9 -21.47 -24.05 -0.74
C ILE A 9 -21.27 -22.66 -0.13
N VAL A 10 -22.35 -21.89 0.07
CA VAL A 10 -22.33 -20.56 0.72
C VAL A 10 -21.96 -20.64 2.21
N GLY A 11 -22.04 -21.84 2.81
CA GLY A 11 -21.69 -22.12 4.20
C GLY A 11 -20.19 -22.14 4.42
N GLY A 12 -19.63 -21.02 4.88
CA GLY A 12 -18.26 -20.94 5.41
C GLY A 12 -17.18 -20.81 4.35
N SER A 13 -16.92 -21.87 3.55
CA SER A 13 -15.76 -21.90 2.63
C SER A 13 -15.88 -20.90 1.48
N PHE A 14 -17.08 -20.70 0.94
CA PHE A 14 -17.34 -19.70 -0.11
C PHE A 14 -17.27 -18.28 0.42
N GLY A 15 -17.76 -18.03 1.64
CA GLY A 15 -17.62 -16.71 2.29
C GLY A 15 -16.15 -16.34 2.53
N ILE A 16 -15.35 -17.30 3.00
CA ILE A 16 -13.91 -17.14 3.19
C ILE A 16 -13.21 -16.86 1.86
N PHE A 17 -13.54 -17.59 0.80
CA PHE A 17 -13.01 -17.34 -0.54
C PHE A 17 -13.26 -15.91 -1.03
N TRP A 18 -14.48 -15.38 -0.82
CA TRP A 18 -14.82 -14.00 -1.21
C TRP A 18 -14.10 -12.94 -0.39
N ILE A 19 -13.94 -13.18 0.91
CA ILE A 19 -13.19 -12.28 1.80
C ILE A 19 -11.72 -12.26 1.38
N ILE A 20 -11.12 -13.42 1.10
CA ILE A 20 -9.74 -13.51 0.63
C ILE A 20 -9.56 -12.79 -0.71
N LEU A 21 -10.50 -12.94 -1.64
CA LEU A 21 -10.45 -12.27 -2.94
C LEU A 21 -10.50 -10.75 -2.77
N LEU A 22 -11.39 -10.25 -1.91
CA LEU A 22 -11.47 -8.82 -1.58
C LEU A 22 -10.17 -8.34 -0.92
N ASP A 23 -9.69 -9.01 0.11
CA ASP A 23 -8.47 -8.64 0.83
C ASP A 23 -7.27 -8.60 -0.13
N LEU A 24 -7.14 -9.60 -1.00
CA LEU A 24 -6.08 -9.64 -2.01
C LEU A 24 -6.20 -8.48 -3.00
N SER A 25 -7.41 -8.11 -3.40
CA SER A 25 -7.64 -7.02 -4.35
C SER A 25 -7.32 -5.63 -3.78
N VAL A 26 -7.39 -5.45 -2.46
CA VAL A 26 -7.06 -4.20 -1.76
C VAL A 26 -5.54 -3.99 -1.63
N VAL A 27 -4.74 -5.06 -1.72
CA VAL A 27 -3.28 -4.99 -1.57
C VAL A 27 -2.63 -4.09 -2.63
N PRO A 28 -2.84 -4.28 -3.95
CA PRO A 28 -2.26 -3.40 -4.97
C PRO A 28 -2.59 -1.92 -4.79
N GLN A 29 -3.85 -1.60 -4.48
CA GLN A 29 -4.30 -0.23 -4.23
C GLN A 29 -3.55 0.42 -3.07
N SER A 30 -3.36 -0.33 -1.99
CA SER A 30 -2.68 0.16 -0.80
C SER A 30 -1.20 0.41 -1.07
N ILE A 31 -0.54 -0.46 -1.85
CA ILE A 31 0.87 -0.31 -2.25
C ILE A 31 1.04 0.95 -3.12
N LEU A 32 0.19 1.12 -4.13
CA LEU A 32 0.25 2.27 -5.02
C LEU A 32 -0.06 3.58 -4.28
N GLY A 33 -1.12 3.60 -3.47
CA GLY A 33 -1.49 4.77 -2.68
C GLY A 33 -0.40 5.18 -1.68
N THR A 34 0.28 4.23 -1.04
CA THR A 34 1.43 4.55 -0.18
C THR A 34 2.62 5.05 -0.97
N ASN A 35 2.93 4.47 -2.13
CA ASN A 35 4.01 4.94 -3.00
C ASN A 35 3.79 6.36 -3.51
N GLU A 36 2.56 6.72 -3.92
CA GLU A 36 2.23 8.07 -4.38
C GLU A 36 2.34 9.11 -3.26
N VAL A 37 1.78 8.81 -2.09
CA VAL A 37 1.88 9.71 -0.93
C VAL A 37 3.33 9.86 -0.50
N PHE A 38 4.08 8.77 -0.42
CA PHE A 38 5.46 8.77 0.02
C PHE A 38 6.39 9.47 -0.98
N SER A 39 6.23 9.22 -2.28
CA SER A 39 6.99 9.91 -3.34
C SER A 39 6.67 11.40 -3.37
N SER A 40 5.41 11.79 -3.18
CA SER A 40 5.01 13.20 -3.08
C SER A 40 5.63 13.89 -1.86
N LEU A 41 5.69 13.20 -0.72
CA LEU A 41 6.38 13.68 0.48
C LEU A 41 7.88 13.83 0.23
N LEU A 42 8.57 12.80 -0.27
CA LEU A 42 10.02 12.84 -0.46
C LEU A 42 10.49 13.84 -1.52
N SER A 43 9.78 13.91 -2.66
CA SER A 43 10.18 14.77 -3.78
C SER A 43 9.96 16.25 -3.53
N THR A 44 9.05 16.61 -2.60
CA THR A 44 8.60 17.99 -2.44
C THR A 44 8.77 18.55 -1.01
N TRP A 45 9.45 17.81 -0.12
CA TRP A 45 9.80 18.30 1.22
C TRP A 45 10.92 19.36 1.12
N PRO A 46 10.79 20.57 1.71
CA PRO A 46 9.77 21.02 2.67
C PRO A 46 8.70 21.98 2.09
N ASN A 47 8.75 22.29 0.79
CA ASN A 47 7.98 23.40 0.19
C ASN A 47 6.52 23.09 -0.18
N ASN A 48 6.05 21.85 -0.01
CA ASN A 48 4.68 21.47 -0.32
C ASN A 48 3.81 21.34 0.94
N THR A 49 3.09 22.40 1.27
CA THR A 49 2.13 22.40 2.38
C THR A 49 0.95 21.45 2.14
N GLN A 50 0.50 21.27 0.90
CA GLN A 50 -0.74 20.53 0.60
C GLN A 50 -0.62 19.03 0.94
N SER A 51 0.49 18.37 0.55
CA SER A 51 0.70 16.95 0.86
C SER A 51 0.83 16.69 2.36
N ILE A 52 1.46 17.61 3.09
CA ILE A 52 1.58 17.55 4.55
C ILE A 52 0.20 17.63 5.22
N TRP A 53 -0.65 18.55 4.75
CA TRP A 53 -2.03 18.66 5.26
C TRP A 53 -2.85 17.41 4.96
N THR A 54 -2.67 16.78 3.79
CA THR A 54 -3.38 15.53 3.46
C THR A 54 -3.04 14.42 4.45
N VAL A 55 -1.75 14.18 4.72
CA VAL A 55 -1.32 13.12 5.66
C VAL A 55 -1.76 13.42 7.09
N PHE A 56 -1.70 14.69 7.50
CA PHE A 56 -2.21 15.10 8.81
C PHE A 56 -3.71 14.83 8.95
N LEU A 57 -4.51 15.22 7.95
CA LEU A 57 -5.95 14.97 7.95
C LEU A 57 -6.27 13.47 7.96
N THR A 58 -5.55 12.65 7.17
CA THR A 58 -5.70 11.18 7.20
C THR A 58 -5.43 10.60 8.59
N GLY A 59 -4.42 11.11 9.30
CA GLY A 59 -4.12 10.72 10.68
C GLY A 59 -5.26 11.08 11.64
N VAL A 60 -5.77 12.31 11.58
CA VAL A 60 -6.92 12.75 12.41
C VAL A 60 -8.15 11.91 12.11
N THR A 61 -8.48 11.68 10.84
CA THR A 61 -9.63 10.84 10.46
C THR A 61 -9.47 9.40 10.94
N THR A 62 -8.27 8.84 10.90
CA THR A 62 -8.00 7.49 11.41
C THR A 62 -8.15 7.39 12.93
N ILE A 63 -7.72 8.41 13.68
CA ILE A 63 -7.92 8.47 15.13
C ILE A 63 -9.42 8.51 15.45
N VAL A 64 -10.17 9.39 14.78
CA VAL A 64 -11.62 9.48 14.94
C VAL A 64 -12.30 8.17 14.56
N GLY A 65 -11.90 7.56 13.44
CA GLY A 65 -12.39 6.25 12.99
C GLY A 65 -12.10 5.13 13.98
N GLY A 66 -10.92 5.12 14.61
CA GLY A 66 -10.57 4.20 15.69
C GLY A 66 -11.47 4.37 16.92
N LEU A 67 -11.75 5.63 17.31
CA LEU A 67 -12.64 5.93 18.44
C LEU A 67 -14.10 5.54 18.16
N THR A 68 -14.56 5.64 16.91
CA THR A 68 -15.90 5.22 16.49
C THR A 68 -16.00 3.73 16.14
N GLY A 69 -14.90 2.98 16.20
CA GLY A 69 -14.84 1.55 15.87
C GLY A 69 -14.84 1.22 14.37
N SER A 70 -14.65 2.23 13.51
CA SER A 70 -14.72 2.14 12.04
C SER A 70 -13.40 1.70 11.38
N GLY A 71 -12.31 1.61 12.13
CA GLY A 71 -10.99 1.20 11.61
C GLY A 71 -10.16 2.34 11.03
N VAL A 72 -9.16 2.00 10.22
CA VAL A 72 -8.26 2.98 9.57
C VAL A 72 -8.91 3.56 8.31
N CYS A 73 -8.78 4.87 8.10
CA CYS A 73 -9.37 5.55 6.94
C CYS A 73 -8.25 6.01 6.00
N ILE A 74 -8.24 5.46 4.78
CA ILE A 74 -7.25 5.77 3.75
C ILE A 74 -7.97 6.46 2.57
N PRO A 75 -7.42 7.54 1.99
CA PRO A 75 -7.98 8.13 0.78
C PRO A 75 -7.81 7.16 -0.39
N PHE A 76 -8.92 6.64 -0.92
CA PHE A 76 -8.91 5.72 -2.06
C PHE A 76 -9.00 6.46 -3.39
N ALA A 77 -8.28 5.94 -4.39
CA ALA A 77 -8.29 6.47 -5.76
C ALA A 77 -9.71 6.49 -6.37
N GLU A 78 -10.60 5.61 -5.92
CA GLU A 78 -12.01 5.58 -6.32
C GLU A 78 -12.75 6.86 -5.95
N SER A 79 -12.36 7.54 -4.87
CA SER A 79 -12.91 8.85 -4.50
C SER A 79 -12.54 9.96 -5.50
N SER A 80 -11.49 9.76 -6.31
CA SER A 80 -11.07 10.73 -7.33
C SER A 80 -12.10 10.91 -8.44
N VAL A 81 -12.96 9.93 -8.70
CA VAL A 81 -14.03 10.06 -9.70
C VAL A 81 -15.01 11.17 -9.32
N GLY A 82 -15.29 11.34 -8.02
CA GLY A 82 -16.12 12.43 -7.51
C GLY A 82 -15.49 13.81 -7.72
N ILE A 83 -14.16 13.90 -7.69
CA ILE A 83 -13.43 15.14 -8.00
C ILE A 83 -13.52 15.43 -9.50
N ARG A 84 -13.41 14.40 -10.35
CA ARG A 84 -13.55 14.52 -11.81
C ARG A 84 -14.94 14.98 -12.25
N GLU A 85 -15.98 14.55 -11.54
CA GLU A 85 -17.36 14.96 -11.79
C GLU A 85 -17.70 16.36 -11.25
N GLY A 86 -16.75 17.04 -10.61
CA GLY A 86 -16.90 18.43 -10.16
C GLY A 86 -16.93 18.64 -8.65
N GLY A 87 -16.75 17.58 -7.85
CA GLY A 87 -16.68 17.63 -6.38
C GLY A 87 -15.37 18.21 -5.85
N ARG A 88 -15.14 19.49 -6.07
CA ARG A 88 -13.87 20.19 -5.73
C ARG A 88 -13.89 20.95 -4.40
N THR A 89 -15.06 21.18 -3.81
CA THR A 89 -15.24 22.09 -2.67
C THR A 89 -15.37 21.39 -1.32
N GLY A 90 -15.15 20.07 -1.24
CA GLY A 90 -15.32 19.28 -0.01
C GLY A 90 -16.78 19.13 0.46
N PHE A 91 -17.70 19.97 -0.04
CA PHE A 91 -19.13 19.87 0.23
C PHE A 91 -19.71 18.53 -0.23
N THR A 92 -19.19 17.98 -1.33
CA THR A 92 -19.54 16.63 -1.80
C THR A 92 -19.22 15.56 -0.76
N ALA A 93 -18.07 15.64 -0.10
CA ALA A 93 -17.69 14.70 0.96
C ALA A 93 -18.64 14.80 2.18
N VAL A 94 -19.06 16.03 2.55
CA VAL A 94 -20.03 16.24 3.64
C VAL A 94 -21.39 15.65 3.29
N VAL A 95 -21.91 15.91 2.09
CA VAL A 95 -23.18 15.35 1.62
C VAL A 95 -23.12 13.83 1.58
N THR A 96 -22.04 13.25 1.04
CA THR A 96 -21.83 11.80 1.02
C THR A 96 -21.79 11.23 2.44
N GLY A 97 -21.10 11.87 3.38
CA GLY A 97 -21.09 11.47 4.79
C GLY A 97 -22.47 11.48 5.45
N ILE A 98 -23.27 12.53 5.21
CA ILE A 98 -24.65 12.61 5.71
C ILE A 98 -25.51 11.50 5.11
N CYS A 99 -25.39 11.24 3.80
CA CYS A 99 -26.09 10.13 3.14
C CYS A 99 -25.71 8.78 3.74
N PHE A 100 -24.43 8.55 4.08
CA PHE A 100 -23.99 7.33 4.75
C PHE A 100 -24.58 7.20 6.17
N LEU A 101 -24.66 8.30 6.93
CA LEU A 101 -25.30 8.30 8.25
C LEU A 101 -26.80 8.01 8.16
N LEU A 102 -27.49 8.58 7.17
CA LEU A 102 -28.90 8.28 6.89
C LEU A 102 -29.08 6.82 6.46
N SER A 103 -28.12 6.26 5.72
CA SER A 103 -28.13 4.85 5.32
C SER A 103 -28.07 3.88 6.51
N THR A 104 -27.52 4.28 7.66
CA THR A 104 -27.53 3.45 8.87
C THR A 104 -28.95 3.15 9.37
N ILE A 105 -29.90 4.07 9.17
CA ILE A 105 -31.32 3.85 9.50
C ILE A 105 -31.94 2.83 8.53
N VAL A 106 -31.53 2.87 7.25
CA VAL A 106 -31.96 1.93 6.20
C VAL A 106 -31.27 0.56 6.36
N MET A 107 -30.23 0.44 7.19
CA MET A 107 -29.48 -0.81 7.39
C MET A 107 -30.36 -2.00 7.79
N SER A 108 -31.44 -1.78 8.54
CA SER A 108 -32.40 -2.83 8.90
C SER A 108 -33.11 -3.44 7.69
N LEU A 109 -33.33 -2.68 6.61
CA LEU A 109 -33.89 -3.19 5.35
C LEU A 109 -32.88 -4.07 4.60
N PHE A 110 -31.58 -3.72 4.65
CA PHE A 110 -30.52 -4.49 3.99
C PHE A 110 -30.30 -5.88 4.61
N GLN A 111 -30.64 -6.08 5.89
CA GLN A 111 -30.60 -7.41 6.54
C GLN A 111 -31.59 -8.41 5.93
N SER A 112 -32.60 -7.95 5.17
CA SER A 112 -33.56 -8.81 4.47
C SER A 112 -33.02 -9.38 3.15
N ILE A 113 -31.85 -8.91 2.68
CA ILE A 113 -31.25 -9.36 1.42
C ILE A 113 -30.55 -10.71 1.64
N PRO A 114 -30.85 -11.73 0.83
CA PRO A 114 -30.17 -13.02 0.94
C PRO A 114 -28.67 -12.89 0.65
N LEU A 115 -27.84 -13.57 1.43
CA LEU A 115 -26.36 -13.55 1.30
C LEU A 115 -25.85 -13.97 -0.08
N GLY A 116 -26.64 -14.72 -0.86
CA GLY A 116 -26.30 -15.07 -2.23
C GLY A 116 -26.37 -13.91 -3.22
N ALA A 117 -27.16 -12.86 -2.91
CA ALA A 117 -27.34 -11.70 -3.80
C ALA A 117 -26.21 -10.67 -3.67
N THR A 118 -25.43 -10.70 -2.58
CA THR A 118 -24.30 -9.81 -2.39
C THR A 118 -23.03 -10.30 -3.09
N ALA A 119 -22.92 -11.59 -3.40
CA ALA A 119 -21.70 -12.17 -3.99
C ALA A 119 -21.32 -11.61 -5.38
N PRO A 120 -22.24 -11.42 -6.36
CA PRO A 120 -21.84 -10.92 -7.68
C PRO A 120 -21.28 -9.49 -7.66
N PRO A 121 -21.89 -8.52 -6.94
CA PRO A 121 -21.27 -7.20 -6.75
C PRO A 121 -19.87 -7.26 -6.11
N LEU A 122 -19.67 -8.12 -5.11
CA LEU A 122 -18.36 -8.30 -4.47
C LEU A 122 -17.30 -8.86 -5.43
N PHE A 123 -17.67 -9.84 -6.29
CA PHE A 123 -16.75 -10.37 -7.30
C PHE A 123 -16.30 -9.27 -8.28
N VAL A 124 -17.25 -8.47 -8.77
CA VAL A 124 -16.93 -7.40 -9.72
C VAL A 124 -16.06 -6.33 -9.05
N ALA A 125 -16.38 -5.92 -7.83
CA ALA A 125 -15.57 -4.96 -7.08
C ALA A 125 -14.13 -5.47 -6.85
N GLY A 126 -13.98 -6.71 -6.38
CA GLY A 126 -12.65 -7.31 -6.17
C GLY A 126 -11.87 -7.48 -7.48
N ALA A 127 -12.53 -7.83 -8.59
CA ALA A 127 -11.89 -7.92 -9.90
C ALA A 127 -11.41 -6.56 -10.41
N LEU A 128 -12.18 -5.49 -10.16
CA LEU A 128 -11.80 -4.12 -10.53
C LEU A 128 -10.60 -3.63 -9.70
N MET A 129 -10.61 -3.87 -8.39
CA MET A 129 -9.50 -3.49 -7.51
C MET A 129 -8.21 -4.27 -7.82
N LEU A 130 -8.33 -5.56 -8.17
CA LEU A 130 -7.18 -6.39 -8.52
C LEU A 130 -6.48 -5.91 -9.81
N LYS A 131 -7.19 -5.23 -10.71
CA LYS A 131 -6.60 -4.66 -11.94
C LYS A 131 -5.46 -3.69 -11.65
N GLU A 132 -5.49 -3.00 -10.52
CA GLU A 132 -4.44 -2.06 -10.10
C GLU A 132 -3.07 -2.73 -9.92
N VAL A 133 -3.01 -4.06 -9.83
CA VAL A 133 -1.75 -4.82 -9.83
C VAL A 133 -0.87 -4.55 -11.05
N GLU A 134 -1.45 -4.16 -12.18
CA GLU A 134 -0.72 -3.80 -13.40
C GLU A 134 0.10 -2.51 -13.25
N HIS A 135 -0.33 -1.61 -12.36
CA HIS A 135 0.33 -0.31 -12.15
C HIS A 135 1.57 -0.40 -11.23
N ILE A 136 1.83 -1.56 -10.62
CA ILE A 136 3.03 -1.79 -9.81
C ILE A 136 4.27 -1.82 -10.73
N GLU A 137 5.35 -1.12 -10.35
CA GLU A 137 6.59 -1.09 -11.14
C GLU A 137 7.36 -2.42 -11.07
N TRP A 138 6.97 -3.39 -11.90
CA TRP A 138 7.56 -4.74 -11.94
C TRP A 138 9.03 -4.80 -12.36
N ARG A 139 9.58 -3.71 -12.88
CA ARG A 139 10.98 -3.63 -13.33
C ARG A 139 11.95 -3.33 -12.18
N ASN A 140 11.45 -2.77 -11.07
CA ASN A 140 12.28 -2.43 -9.94
C ASN A 140 12.33 -3.59 -8.95
N GLU A 141 13.38 -4.42 -9.03
CA GLU A 141 13.55 -5.61 -8.18
C GLU A 141 13.36 -5.32 -6.68
N ARG A 142 13.73 -4.11 -6.24
CA ARG A 142 13.62 -3.67 -4.84
C ARG A 142 12.19 -3.43 -4.38
N GLN A 143 11.28 -3.06 -5.28
CA GLN A 143 9.87 -2.86 -4.97
C GLN A 143 9.04 -4.13 -5.23
N VAL A 144 9.49 -4.96 -6.17
CA VAL A 144 8.83 -6.20 -6.56
C VAL A 144 8.83 -7.22 -5.42
N LEU A 145 9.96 -7.40 -4.75
CA LEU A 145 10.08 -8.38 -3.68
C LEU A 145 9.09 -8.15 -2.51
N PRO A 146 8.99 -6.94 -1.92
CA PRO A 146 8.00 -6.68 -0.88
C PRO A 146 6.54 -6.73 -1.39
N ALA A 147 6.28 -6.32 -2.63
CA ALA A 147 4.94 -6.38 -3.23
C ALA A 147 4.45 -7.82 -3.40
N ILE A 148 5.29 -8.70 -3.95
CA ILE A 148 4.98 -10.13 -4.11
C ILE A 148 4.79 -10.79 -2.75
N MET A 149 5.65 -10.51 -1.77
CA MET A 149 5.50 -11.08 -0.42
C MET A 149 4.17 -10.68 0.22
N THR A 150 3.76 -9.42 0.09
CA THR A 150 2.46 -8.97 0.59
C THR A 150 1.31 -9.70 -0.10
N LEU A 151 1.32 -9.76 -1.44
CA LEU A 151 0.29 -10.42 -2.25
C LEU A 151 0.18 -11.92 -1.95
N CYS A 152 1.28 -12.60 -1.67
CA CYS A 152 1.28 -14.01 -1.32
C CYS A 152 0.82 -14.25 0.12
N VAL A 153 1.28 -13.46 1.10
CA VAL A 153 1.04 -13.73 2.52
C VAL A 153 -0.41 -13.45 2.93
N VAL A 154 -1.06 -12.44 2.36
CA VAL A 154 -2.46 -12.11 2.68
C VAL A 154 -3.41 -13.30 2.52
N PRO A 155 -3.46 -14.00 1.37
CA PRO A 155 -4.34 -15.16 1.21
C PRO A 155 -3.93 -16.36 2.05
N PHE A 156 -2.65 -16.49 2.42
CA PHE A 156 -2.20 -17.57 3.31
C PHE A 156 -2.56 -17.34 4.78
N THR A 157 -2.57 -16.08 5.22
CA THR A 157 -2.79 -15.74 6.63
C THR A 157 -4.22 -15.33 6.93
N ASN A 158 -5.07 -15.14 5.90
CA ASN A 158 -6.42 -14.59 6.02
C ASN A 158 -6.43 -13.28 6.83
N SER A 159 -5.33 -12.52 6.77
CA SER A 159 -5.12 -11.31 7.56
C SER A 159 -4.37 -10.30 6.73
N LEU A 160 -5.07 -9.23 6.38
CA LEU A 160 -4.51 -8.11 5.65
C LEU A 160 -3.32 -7.49 6.40
N MET A 161 -3.45 -7.34 7.73
CA MET A 161 -2.40 -6.78 8.58
C MET A 161 -1.12 -7.63 8.55
N SER A 162 -1.25 -8.95 8.67
CA SER A 162 -0.09 -9.85 8.70
C SER A 162 0.68 -9.81 7.39
N GLY A 163 -0.03 -9.72 6.26
CA GLY A 163 0.57 -9.52 4.94
C GLY A 163 1.35 -8.23 4.83
N PHE A 164 0.75 -7.10 5.22
CA PHE A 164 1.41 -5.79 5.16
C PHE A 164 2.63 -5.70 6.07
N VAL A 165 2.58 -6.25 7.28
CA VAL A 165 3.72 -6.25 8.21
C VAL A 165 4.91 -7.00 7.61
N LEU A 166 4.68 -8.16 6.99
CA LEU A 166 5.74 -8.92 6.34
C LEU A 166 6.27 -8.21 5.08
N GLY A 167 5.40 -7.63 4.26
CA GLY A 167 5.80 -6.79 3.13
C GLY A 167 6.69 -5.61 3.54
N LEU A 168 6.29 -4.88 4.58
CA LEU A 168 7.08 -3.78 5.14
C LEU A 168 8.40 -4.26 5.74
N ALA A 169 8.43 -5.41 6.41
CA ALA A 169 9.67 -5.97 6.94
C ALA A 169 10.68 -6.26 5.82
N VAL A 170 10.23 -6.86 4.71
CA VAL A 170 11.07 -7.10 3.52
C VAL A 170 11.58 -5.78 2.93
N LEU A 171 10.72 -4.77 2.82
CA LEU A 171 11.12 -3.45 2.33
C LEU A 171 12.20 -2.81 3.22
N VAL A 172 12.06 -2.91 4.55
CA VAL A 172 13.06 -2.39 5.49
C VAL A 172 14.38 -3.15 5.37
N ILE A 173 14.34 -4.47 5.20
CA ILE A 173 15.55 -5.28 5.00
C ILE A 173 16.28 -4.87 3.72
N GLU A 174 15.58 -4.73 2.60
CA GLU A 174 16.14 -4.26 1.33
C GLU A 174 16.79 -2.87 1.47
N PHE A 175 16.12 -1.96 2.19
CA PHE A 175 16.68 -0.63 2.47
C PHE A 175 17.95 -0.68 3.31
N LEU A 176 18.00 -1.56 4.33
CA LEU A 176 19.20 -1.76 5.16
C LEU A 176 20.36 -2.36 4.35
N LEU A 177 20.09 -3.35 3.49
CA LEU A 177 21.08 -3.92 2.60
C LEU A 177 21.67 -2.86 1.67
N GLN A 178 20.82 -1.98 1.13
CA GLN A 178 21.27 -0.84 0.32
C GLN A 178 22.17 0.10 1.12
N LEU A 179 21.83 0.38 2.38
CA LEU A 179 22.64 1.26 3.22
C LEU A 179 24.03 0.65 3.48
N ILE A 180 24.09 -0.65 3.75
CA ILE A 180 25.36 -1.38 3.93
C ILE A 180 26.17 -1.40 2.64
N GLU A 181 25.56 -1.70 1.49
CA GLU A 181 26.24 -1.73 0.20
C GLU A 181 26.80 -0.35 -0.17
N ASN A 182 26.03 0.72 0.07
CA ASN A 182 26.46 2.08 -0.19
C ASN A 182 27.69 2.47 0.67
N GLN A 183 27.70 2.08 1.94
CA GLN A 183 28.86 2.27 2.82
C GLN A 183 30.07 1.43 2.36
N ARG A 184 29.84 0.20 1.89
CA ARG A 184 30.90 -0.70 1.40
C ARG A 184 31.58 -0.16 0.14
N VAL A 185 30.81 0.40 -0.80
CA VAL A 185 31.34 1.04 -2.01
C VAL A 185 32.20 2.24 -1.63
N PHE A 186 31.72 3.08 -0.71
CA PHE A 186 32.47 4.26 -0.25
C PHE A 186 33.79 3.87 0.44
N TYR A 187 33.78 2.83 1.27
CA TYR A 187 34.99 2.30 1.91
C TYR A 187 36.01 1.78 0.90
N ASN A 188 35.57 1.04 -0.12
CA ASN A 188 36.45 0.50 -1.16
C ASN A 188 37.11 1.61 -2.00
N VAL A 189 36.39 2.71 -2.27
CA VAL A 189 36.95 3.85 -3.02
C VAL A 189 38.03 4.57 -2.22
N ILE A 190 37.80 4.83 -0.92
CA ILE A 190 38.80 5.50 -0.05
C ILE A 190 40.05 4.63 0.10
N PHE A 191 39.88 3.34 0.36
CA PHE A 191 41.00 2.42 0.53
C PHE A 191 41.87 2.32 -0.74
N GLN A 192 41.24 2.42 -1.91
CA GLN A 192 41.95 2.40 -3.19
C GLN A 192 42.67 3.72 -3.53
N GLU A 193 42.17 4.87 -3.09
CA GLU A 193 42.92 6.13 -3.19
C GLU A 193 44.13 6.15 -2.26
N GLU A 194 44.00 5.60 -1.06
CA GLU A 194 45.08 5.55 -0.07
C GLU A 194 46.25 4.68 -0.59
N THR A 195 45.99 3.52 -1.19
CA THR A 195 47.04 2.66 -1.77
C THR A 195 47.75 3.33 -2.96
N LEU A 196 47.02 3.99 -3.86
CA LEU A 196 47.59 4.70 -5.01
C LEU A 196 48.41 5.94 -4.63
N SER A 197 48.07 6.57 -3.50
CA SER A 197 48.83 7.70 -2.97
C SER A 197 50.17 7.25 -2.34
N GLN A 198 50.18 6.09 -1.67
CA GLN A 198 51.39 5.47 -1.14
C GLN A 198 52.33 5.01 -2.27
N GLU A 199 51.81 4.36 -3.31
CA GLU A 199 52.59 4.00 -4.50
C GLU A 199 53.22 5.23 -5.16
N ARG A 200 52.44 6.30 -5.40
CA ARG A 200 53.00 7.54 -5.97
C ARG A 200 54.06 8.20 -5.09
N GLN A 201 53.93 8.16 -3.77
CA GLN A 201 54.96 8.70 -2.89
C GLN A 201 56.24 7.85 -2.92
N SER A 202 56.13 6.53 -2.95
CA SER A 202 57.29 5.64 -3.11
C SER A 202 57.99 5.77 -4.48
N GLU A 203 57.25 6.05 -5.55
CA GLU A 203 57.83 6.35 -6.87
C GLU A 203 58.59 7.70 -6.88
N ILE A 204 58.07 8.72 -6.18
CA ILE A 204 58.74 10.02 -6.05
C ILE A 204 60.02 9.90 -5.22
N GLU A 205 60.00 9.14 -4.12
CA GLU A 205 61.18 8.91 -3.28
C GLU A 205 62.26 8.08 -3.99
N SER A 206 61.88 7.09 -4.79
CA SER A 206 62.82 6.29 -5.59
C SER A 206 63.37 7.04 -6.82
N GLY A 207 62.63 8.02 -7.36
CA GLY A 207 63.08 8.86 -8.47
C GLY A 207 64.06 9.98 -8.11
N LEU A 208 64.15 10.39 -6.84
CA LEU A 208 65.07 11.44 -6.35
C LEU A 208 66.46 10.91 -5.92
N GLY A 209 66.67 9.59 -5.96
CA GLY A 209 67.90 8.92 -5.50
C GLY A 209 68.98 8.67 -6.55
N ASN A 210 68.79 9.12 -7.81
CA ASN A 210 69.75 8.99 -8.92
C ASN A 210 70.33 10.33 -9.35
#